data_AF-A0A2W4SH42-F1
#
_entry.id   AF-A0A2W4SH42-F1
#
_cell.length_a   1.000
_cell.length_b   1.000
_cell.length_c   1.000
_cell.angle_alpha   90.00
_cell.angle_beta   90.00
_cell.angle_gamma   90.00
#
_symmetry.space_group_name_H-M   'P 1'
#
loop_
_entity.id
_entity.type
_entity.pdbx_description
1 polymer ?
#
loop_
_entity_poly.entity_id
_entity_poly.type
_entity_poly.pdbx_seq_one_letter_code
_entity_poly.pdbx_strand_id
1 'polypeptide(L)'
;MDFVAGFLLWLAVGLLGGFVARATYRAAGTTAALTLLFGVFGAFVGGMLGMSAYIFHNPVPLRPGGILGAVLGGFFFPYLYNFVARKAV
;
A
#
# COMPACT_ATOMS: atom_id res chain seq x y z
N MET A 1 -7.61 -21.00 1.93
CA MET A 1 -8.46 -19.89 1.45
C MET A 1 -7.99 -18.54 2.00
N ASP A 2 -7.61 -18.49 3.27
CA ASP A 2 -7.15 -17.28 3.98
C ASP A 2 -5.96 -16.56 3.32
N PHE A 3 -5.05 -17.32 2.70
CA PHE A 3 -3.90 -16.77 2.00
C PHE A 3 -4.32 -15.92 0.78
N VAL A 4 -5.21 -16.45 -0.06
CA VAL A 4 -5.75 -15.75 -1.22
C VAL A 4 -6.61 -14.57 -0.78
N ALA A 5 -7.50 -14.77 0.19
CA ALA A 5 -8.36 -13.72 0.73
C ALA A 5 -7.54 -12.55 1.30
N GLY A 6 -6.42 -12.83 1.98
CA GLY A 6 -5.55 -11.81 2.52
C GLY A 6 -4.83 -10.99 1.46
N PHE A 7 -4.37 -11.60 0.36
CA PHE A 7 -3.81 -10.82 -0.75
C PHE A 7 -4.85 -10.02 -1.53
N LEU A 8 -6.07 -10.54 -1.67
CA LEU A 8 -7.18 -9.77 -2.23
C LEU A 8 -7.51 -8.56 -1.36
N LEU A 9 -7.48 -8.71 -0.03
CA LEU A 9 -7.62 -7.59 0.90
C LEU A 9 -6.50 -6.57 0.69
N TRP A 10 -5.24 -7.00 0.61
CA TRP A 10 -4.11 -6.09 0.39
C TRP A 10 -4.21 -5.36 -0.95
N LEU A 11 -4.63 -6.05 -2.01
CA LEU A 11 -4.88 -5.46 -3.31
C LEU A 11 -5.97 -4.38 -3.22
N ALA A 12 -7.10 -4.69 -2.56
CA ALA A 12 -8.18 -3.74 -2.35
C ALA A 12 -7.72 -2.51 -1.54
N VAL A 13 -6.94 -2.72 -0.47
CA VAL A 13 -6.35 -1.65 0.35
C VAL A 13 -5.40 -0.78 -0.47
N GLY A 14 -4.53 -1.38 -1.28
CA GLY A 14 -3.60 -0.66 -2.13
C GLY A 14 -4.28 0.17 -3.21
N LEU A 15 -5.30 -0.39 -3.87
CA LEU A 15 -6.12 0.35 -4.82
C LEU A 15 -6.86 1.51 -4.13
N LEU A 16 -7.46 1.26 -2.97
CA LEU A 16 -8.12 2.29 -2.17
C LEU A 16 -7.15 3.41 -1.79
N GLY A 17 -5.95 3.07 -1.28
CA GLY A 17 -4.91 4.02 -0.93
C GLY A 17 -4.47 4.87 -2.12
N GLY A 18 -4.29 4.25 -3.29
CA GLY A 18 -3.97 4.96 -4.53
C GLY A 18 -5.10 5.90 -5.01
N PHE A 19 -6.37 5.45 -4.96
CA PHE A 19 -7.51 6.30 -5.29
C PHE A 19 -7.65 7.48 -4.34
N VAL A 20 -7.51 7.24 -3.03
CA VAL A 20 -7.58 8.29 -2.01
C VAL A 20 -6.45 9.30 -2.23
N ALA A 21 -5.20 8.85 -2.40
CA ALA A 21 -4.06 9.73 -2.67
C ALA A 21 -4.26 10.56 -3.94
N ARG A 22 -4.84 9.96 -4.99
CA ARG A 22 -5.15 10.67 -6.23
C ARG A 22 -6.23 11.73 -6.05
N ALA A 23 -7.23 11.47 -5.22
CA ALA A 23 -8.33 12.39 -4.96
C ALA A 23 -7.89 13.57 -4.07
N THR A 24 -7.05 13.32 -3.07
CA THR A 24 -6.73 14.31 -2.02
C THR A 24 -5.38 15.02 -2.22
N TYR A 25 -4.41 14.38 -2.88
CA TYR A 25 -3.02 14.81 -2.83
C TYR A 25 -2.29 14.81 -4.18
N ARG A 26 -3.03 14.77 -5.30
CA ARG A 26 -2.48 14.81 -6.66
C ARG A 26 -1.47 15.95 -6.86
N ALA A 27 -0.40 15.67 -7.59
CA ALA A 27 0.61 16.65 -8.01
C ALA A 27 0.67 16.82 -9.54
N ALA A 28 1.19 17.95 -10.02
CA ALA A 28 1.50 18.14 -11.44
C ALA A 28 2.56 17.11 -11.90
N GLY A 29 2.45 16.63 -13.14
CA GLY A 29 3.36 15.60 -13.66
C GLY A 29 3.12 14.16 -13.17
N THR A 30 2.16 13.93 -12.25
CA THR A 30 1.82 12.58 -11.77
C THR A 30 0.69 11.91 -12.56
N THR A 31 0.84 10.62 -12.83
CA THR A 31 -0.18 9.82 -13.53
C THR A 31 -1.04 9.02 -12.55
N ALA A 32 -2.30 8.80 -12.93
CA ALA A 32 -3.22 7.98 -12.13
C ALA A 32 -2.73 6.53 -12.03
N ALA A 33 -2.24 5.97 -13.15
CA ALA A 33 -1.71 4.61 -13.20
C ALA A 33 -0.55 4.39 -12.22
N LEU A 34 0.46 5.28 -12.21
CA LEU A 34 1.57 5.17 -11.26
C LEU A 34 1.10 5.36 -9.81
N THR A 35 0.19 6.31 -9.55
CA THR A 35 -0.35 6.50 -8.19
C THR A 35 -1.03 5.23 -7.67
N LEU A 36 -1.85 4.57 -8.51
CA LEU A 36 -2.51 3.31 -8.14
C LEU A 36 -1.50 2.17 -7.96
N LEU A 37 -0.53 2.04 -8.86
CA LEU A 37 0.53 1.03 -8.76
C LEU A 37 1.35 1.20 -7.48
N PHE A 38 1.71 2.43 -7.09
CA PHE A 38 2.39 2.68 -5.83
C PHE A 38 1.54 2.32 -4.61
N GLY A 39 0.22 2.50 -4.67
CA GLY A 39 -0.69 2.01 -3.63
C GLY A 39 -0.67 0.48 -3.51
N VAL A 40 -0.79 -0.23 -4.64
CA VAL A 40 -0.73 -1.70 -4.66
C VAL A 40 0.63 -2.22 -4.18
N PHE A 41 1.73 -1.74 -4.75
CA PHE A 41 3.07 -2.15 -4.31
C PHE A 41 3.33 -1.80 -2.85
N GLY A 42 2.91 -0.61 -2.42
CA GLY A 42 3.03 -0.19 -1.03
C GLY A 42 2.29 -1.14 -0.09
N ALA A 43 1.06 -1.53 -0.42
CA ALA A 43 0.29 -2.47 0.39
C ALA A 43 0.96 -3.85 0.47
N PHE A 44 1.52 -4.36 -0.63
CA PHE A 44 2.21 -5.65 -0.63
C PHE A 44 3.54 -5.60 0.13
N VAL A 45 4.37 -4.58 -0.11
CA VAL A 45 5.64 -4.40 0.61
C VAL A 45 5.38 -4.20 2.11
N GLY A 46 4.48 -3.27 2.46
CA GLY A 46 4.12 -3.01 3.85
C GLY A 46 3.51 -4.23 4.52
N GLY A 47 2.61 -4.94 3.83
CA GLY A 47 2.02 -6.18 4.32
C GLY A 47 3.07 -7.27 4.56
N MET A 48 4.02 -7.45 3.65
CA MET A 48 5.14 -8.39 3.80
C MET A 48 6.13 -7.99 4.90
N LEU A 49 6.23 -6.71 5.25
CA LEU A 49 7.02 -6.24 6.40
C LEU A 49 6.27 -6.40 7.73
N GLY A 50 4.97 -6.11 7.78
CA GLY A 50 4.11 -6.50 8.92
C GLY A 50 4.00 -8.02 9.09
N MET A 51 4.29 -8.70 7.99
CA MET A 51 4.78 -10.05 7.77
C MET A 51 5.97 -10.60 8.56
N SER A 52 6.88 -9.74 9.00
CA SER A 52 8.26 -10.17 9.18
C SER A 52 8.72 -10.31 10.64
N ALA A 53 7.84 -10.19 11.63
CA ALA A 53 8.30 -10.11 13.01
C ALA A 53 8.53 -11.48 13.67
N TYR A 54 9.81 -11.91 13.65
CA TYR A 54 10.67 -12.56 14.67
C TYR A 54 10.12 -13.24 15.95
N ILE A 55 8.84 -13.13 16.30
CA ILE A 55 8.24 -13.65 17.54
C ILE A 55 7.14 -14.67 17.24
N PHE A 56 6.41 -14.50 16.13
CA PHE A 56 5.33 -15.40 15.70
C PHE A 56 5.43 -15.60 14.19
N HIS A 57 6.05 -16.71 13.77
CA HIS A 57 6.18 -17.15 12.38
C HIS A 57 4.81 -17.54 11.77
N ASN A 58 3.87 -16.61 11.72
CA ASN A 58 2.57 -16.80 11.11
C ASN A 58 2.55 -16.13 9.73
N PRO A 59 2.64 -16.88 8.63
CA PRO A 59 2.66 -16.31 7.29
C PRO A 59 1.28 -15.89 6.76
N VAL A 60 0.21 -15.96 7.56
CA VAL A 60 -1.16 -15.66 7.11
C VAL A 60 -1.35 -14.14 6.87
N PRO A 61 -1.66 -13.70 5.63
CA PRO A 61 -1.78 -12.26 5.30
C PRO A 61 -2.89 -11.51 6.01
N LEU A 62 -3.90 -12.22 6.48
CA LEU A 62 -4.98 -11.68 7.28
C LEU A 62 -4.63 -11.43 8.74
N ARG A 63 -3.41 -11.78 9.20
CA ARG A 63 -3.04 -11.47 10.58
C ARG A 63 -2.92 -9.96 10.79
N PRO A 64 -3.08 -9.47 12.02
CA PRO A 64 -3.07 -8.03 12.32
C PRO A 64 -1.85 -7.29 11.77
N GLY A 65 -0.64 -7.85 11.92
CA GLY A 65 0.59 -7.25 11.40
C GLY A 65 0.57 -7.08 9.88
N GLY A 66 0.11 -8.10 9.14
CA GLY A 66 -0.01 -8.04 7.68
C GLY A 66 -1.02 -7.00 7.21
N ILE A 67 -2.18 -6.92 7.88
CA ILE A 67 -3.20 -5.92 7.57
C ILE A 67 -2.69 -4.50 7.87
N LEU A 68 -2.12 -4.27 9.05
CA LEU A 68 -1.59 -2.96 9.44
C LEU A 68 -0.47 -2.52 8.50
N GLY A 69 0.46 -3.43 8.19
CA GLY A 69 1.52 -3.17 7.24
C GLY A 69 0.99 -2.80 5.85
N ALA A 70 -0.02 -3.53 5.36
CA ALA A 70 -0.62 -3.26 4.06
C ALA A 70 -1.35 -1.90 4.02
N VAL A 71 -2.06 -1.53 5.08
CA VAL A 71 -2.71 -0.22 5.19
C VAL A 71 -1.64 0.89 5.20
N LEU A 72 -0.65 0.79 6.08
CA LEU A 72 0.39 1.82 6.18
C LEU A 72 1.15 1.98 4.87
N GLY A 73 1.59 0.87 4.27
CA GLY A 73 2.30 0.91 3.00
C GLY A 73 1.42 1.39 1.84
N GLY A 74 0.18 0.91 1.75
CA GLY A 74 -0.75 1.25 0.68
C GLY A 74 -1.13 2.73 0.62
N PHE A 75 -1.09 3.43 1.76
CA PHE A 75 -1.27 4.87 1.81
C PHE A 75 0.06 5.63 1.72
N PHE A 76 1.13 5.16 2.36
CA PHE A 76 2.40 5.88 2.41
C PHE A 76 3.01 6.12 1.01
N PHE A 77 3.15 5.07 0.20
CA PHE A 77 3.84 5.17 -1.09
C PHE A 77 3.17 6.07 -2.13
N PRO A 78 1.84 6.01 -2.38
CA PRO A 78 1.23 6.91 -3.36
C PRO A 78 1.25 8.38 -2.91
N TYR A 79 1.16 8.64 -1.60
CA TYR A 79 1.34 10.00 -1.08
C TYR A 79 2.79 10.48 -1.20
N LEU A 80 3.76 9.61 -0.92
CA LEU A 80 5.18 9.93 -1.09
C LEU A 80 5.52 10.25 -2.55
N TYR A 81 5.02 9.46 -3.50
CA TYR A 81 5.19 9.72 -4.93
C TYR A 81 4.68 11.12 -5.31
N ASN A 82 3.45 11.46 -4.91
CA ASN A 82 2.88 12.77 -5.20
C ASN A 82 3.59 13.90 -4.45
N PHE A 83 4.05 13.67 -3.22
CA PHE A 83 4.81 14.63 -2.44
C PHE A 83 6.15 14.97 -3.10
N VAL A 84 6.90 13.96 -3.53
CA VAL A 84 8.20 14.14 -4.19
C VAL A 84 8.02 14.87 -5.53
N ALA A 85 7.01 14.50 -6.32
CA ALA A 85 6.73 15.14 -7.60
C ALA A 85 6.45 16.65 -7.47
N ARG A 86 5.87 17.12 -6.35
CA ARG A 86 5.65 18.56 -6.09
C ARG A 86 6.92 19.35 -5.88
N LYS A 87 8.02 18.71 -5.45
CA LYS A 87 9.30 19.36 -5.21
C LYS A 87 10.23 19.34 -6.43
N ALA A 88 9.88 18.58 -7.46
CA ALA A 88 10.65 18.45 -8.68
C ALA A 88 10.28 19.49 -9.75
N VAL A 89 9.28 20.34 -9.46
CA VAL A 89 8.82 21.47 -10.27
C VAL A 89 9.18 22.76 -9.56
#